data_AF-A0A1V6GU19-F1
#
_entry.id   AF-A0A1V6GU19-F1
#
_cell.length_a   1.000
_cell.length_b   1.000
_cell.length_c   1.000
_cell.angle_alpha   90.00
_cell.angle_beta   90.00
_cell.angle_gamma   90.00
#
_symmetry.space_group_name_H-M   'P 1'
#
loop_
_entity.id
_entity.type
_entity.pdbx_description
1 polymer ?
#
loop_
_entity_poly.entity_id
_entity_poly.type
_entity_poly.pdbx_seq_one_letter_code
_entity_poly.pdbx_strand_id
1 'polypeptide(L)'
;MINEREMERRSSAVTLSDMEIFVFPELMYSLVLANIMSPRLWRWRDDPWFKGVRKMKPYRRLQRLKQYIMDHYVFNLDLETWGLTSQARELARFSPFLSPEVIAQSNALFGYQGDTYYFDIDIRTHFGLDKYGADVIPYWKTETVEAMDAFRHKAGYATGAGECVSLAALYAAALYVVAGIPLEQVFLMATPLHSQNFVDVDEGVLINNRRLVTKAMWFNGTQISGQARRALENERVTIVSHLSGWIHTLYPEASIDPAAYGGFADRLRAYLTTHLTPEILGNFLRQNPRCRQCFVLRWPIRGADRYVSLDQAFSFEQESAYKVTDGTREKLLAMIPQETFAASCCPCKIVLNDIEAFVRERSIDLCDPADLKALRERIGDACMSGAEMVDQLVRFCHTEPRLPSTDVRFTPEEAPLALSADMTRDEVIAHVSSLRARNVTADMAFYAWRDLARTPAAPFIKAAMERNPVSAAALAGMSDEEVAARVAAMPDTSIYDEDTRLAQPDEVWNFGRGDGFEKALLVANVARSRGAGPLCLTLADGEAVLTDAEGAERCRFAARKRPAETSWLL
;
A
#
# COMPACT_ATOMS: atom_id res chain seq x y z
N MET A 1 27.98 -9.87 20.95
CA MET A 1 28.11 -9.42 19.54
C MET A 1 26.83 -9.78 18.82
N ILE A 2 26.23 -8.83 18.10
CA ILE A 2 25.03 -9.07 17.29
C ILE A 2 25.48 -9.83 16.03
N ASN A 3 24.78 -10.91 15.68
CA ASN A 3 25.01 -11.65 14.43
C ASN A 3 24.76 -10.72 13.22
N GLU A 4 25.60 -10.76 12.19
CA GLU A 4 25.45 -9.94 10.96
C GLU A 4 24.05 -10.05 10.34
N ARG A 5 23.47 -11.26 10.30
CA ARG A 5 22.10 -11.46 9.79
C ARG A 5 21.06 -10.72 10.61
N GLU A 6 21.21 -10.76 11.93
CA GLU A 6 20.32 -10.09 12.86
C GLU A 6 20.50 -8.58 12.83
N MET A 7 21.75 -8.12 12.67
CA MET A 7 22.07 -6.71 12.49
C MET A 7 21.37 -6.17 11.24
N GLU A 8 21.52 -6.86 10.11
CA GLU A 8 20.92 -6.46 8.83
C GLU A 8 19.40 -6.41 8.88
N ARG A 9 18.78 -7.40 9.53
CA ARG A 9 17.32 -7.43 9.74
C ARG A 9 16.85 -6.27 10.61
N ARG A 10 17.49 -6.05 11.77
CA ARG A 10 17.13 -4.96 12.70
C ARG A 10 17.35 -3.58 12.12
N SER A 11 18.43 -3.37 11.36
CA SER A 11 18.65 -2.09 10.68
C SER A 11 17.63 -1.90 9.55
N SER A 12 17.18 -2.97 8.90
CA SER A 12 16.11 -2.93 7.90
C SER A 12 14.76 -2.57 8.50
N ALA A 13 14.51 -2.98 9.75
CA ALA A 13 13.36 -2.48 10.50
C ALA A 13 13.43 -0.97 10.75
N VAL A 14 14.60 -0.32 10.75
CA VAL A 14 14.72 1.15 10.94
C VAL A 14 14.42 1.93 9.65
N THR A 15 14.84 1.40 8.49
CA THR A 15 14.71 2.06 7.19
C THR A 15 13.44 1.70 6.43
N LEU A 16 12.96 0.47 6.57
CA LEU A 16 11.70 -0.03 6.01
C LEU A 16 11.58 0.20 4.50
N SER A 17 12.64 -0.04 3.71
CA SER A 17 12.49 0.04 2.26
C SER A 17 11.54 -1.03 1.71
N ASP A 18 10.93 -0.79 0.56
CA ASP A 18 10.05 -1.78 -0.09
C ASP A 18 10.79 -3.11 -0.30
N MET A 19 12.07 -3.04 -0.66
CA MET A 19 12.94 -4.21 -0.81
C MET A 19 13.18 -4.92 0.54
N GLU A 20 13.36 -4.17 1.61
CA GLU A 20 13.55 -4.70 2.96
C GLU A 20 12.30 -5.39 3.50
N ILE A 21 11.11 -4.82 3.26
CA ILE A 21 9.83 -5.45 3.62
C ILE A 21 9.60 -6.72 2.80
N PHE A 22 10.01 -6.71 1.54
CA PHE A 22 9.94 -7.89 0.69
C PHE A 22 10.87 -9.01 1.19
N VAL A 23 12.11 -8.68 1.55
CA VAL A 23 13.07 -9.66 2.08
C VAL A 23 12.68 -10.11 3.49
N PHE A 24 12.18 -9.22 4.34
CA PHE A 24 11.82 -9.50 5.73
C PHE A 24 10.31 -9.26 5.95
N PRO A 25 9.44 -10.24 5.60
CA PRO A 25 7.98 -10.05 5.60
C PRO A 25 7.38 -9.69 6.97
N GLU A 26 8.06 -10.00 8.08
CA GLU A 26 7.64 -9.56 9.42
C GLU A 26 7.63 -8.04 9.58
N LEU A 27 8.42 -7.31 8.77
CA LEU A 27 8.54 -5.85 8.85
C LEU A 27 7.24 -5.16 8.43
N MET A 28 6.45 -5.77 7.55
CA MET A 28 5.17 -5.21 7.10
C MET A 28 4.22 -5.00 8.29
N TYR A 29 4.06 -6.01 9.16
CA TYR A 29 3.23 -5.88 10.36
C TYR A 29 3.94 -5.14 11.50
N SER A 30 5.27 -5.21 11.55
CA SER A 30 6.06 -4.43 12.52
C SER A 30 5.84 -2.92 12.35
N LEU A 31 5.68 -2.46 11.10
CA LEU A 31 5.30 -1.09 10.79
C LEU A 31 3.87 -0.75 11.26
N VAL A 32 2.92 -1.68 11.12
CA VAL A 32 1.56 -1.50 11.68
C VAL A 32 1.66 -1.26 13.19
N LEU A 33 2.41 -2.11 13.90
CA LEU A 33 2.64 -1.95 15.34
C LEU A 33 3.35 -0.64 15.69
N ALA A 34 4.37 -0.24 14.92
CA ALA A 34 5.05 1.05 15.11
C ALA A 34 4.07 2.24 14.98
N ASN A 35 3.16 2.19 13.99
CA ASN A 35 2.12 3.19 13.83
C ASN A 35 1.07 3.14 14.95
N ILE A 36 0.72 1.96 15.45
CA ILE A 36 -0.16 1.82 16.63
C ILE A 36 0.51 2.42 17.88
N MET A 37 1.81 2.24 18.06
CA MET A 37 2.56 2.81 19.20
C MET A 37 2.81 4.33 19.04
N SER A 38 2.71 4.87 17.83
CA SER A 38 2.85 6.32 17.58
C SER A 38 1.80 7.15 18.32
N PRO A 39 2.16 8.25 19.00
CA PRO A 39 1.19 9.16 19.62
C PRO A 39 0.29 9.88 18.59
N ARG A 40 0.62 9.86 17.28
CA ARG A 40 -0.16 10.53 16.23
C ARG A 40 -1.56 9.96 16.11
N LEU A 41 -1.69 8.63 16.03
CA LEU A 41 -3.00 7.97 15.86
C LEU A 41 -3.90 8.11 17.09
N TRP A 42 -3.32 8.16 18.29
CA TRP A 42 -4.09 8.39 19.51
C TRP A 42 -4.62 9.81 19.58
N ARG A 43 -3.88 10.81 19.08
CA ARG A 43 -4.43 12.17 18.90
C ARG A 43 -5.56 12.21 17.88
N TRP A 44 -5.49 11.42 16.81
CA TRP A 44 -6.61 11.30 15.87
C TRP A 44 -7.84 10.69 16.52
N ARG A 45 -7.66 9.68 17.37
CA ARG A 45 -8.78 9.07 18.10
C ARG A 45 -9.57 10.10 18.91
N ASP A 46 -8.88 11.12 19.43
CA ASP A 46 -9.45 12.19 20.22
C ASP A 46 -9.89 13.41 19.37
N ASP A 47 -9.64 13.39 18.05
CA ASP A 47 -10.00 14.48 17.14
C ASP A 47 -11.54 14.62 17.00
N PRO A 48 -12.09 15.85 16.98
CA PRO A 48 -13.51 16.09 16.78
C PRO A 48 -14.09 15.42 15.52
N TRP A 49 -13.29 15.25 14.46
CA TRP A 49 -13.65 14.49 13.27
C TRP A 49 -14.06 13.07 13.60
N PHE A 50 -13.52 12.42 14.63
CA PHE A 50 -13.84 11.03 14.97
C PHE A 50 -14.85 10.87 16.11
N LYS A 51 -15.47 11.96 16.57
CA LYS A 51 -16.48 11.93 17.63
C LYS A 51 -17.61 10.94 17.31
N GLY A 52 -17.73 9.91 18.14
CA GLY A 52 -18.76 8.87 18.03
C GLY A 52 -18.54 7.86 16.91
N VAL A 53 -17.38 7.83 16.24
CA VAL A 53 -17.09 6.92 15.12
C VAL A 53 -17.29 5.45 15.51
N ARG A 54 -16.84 5.04 16.71
CA ARG A 54 -16.98 3.66 17.21
C ARG A 54 -18.43 3.23 17.44
N LYS A 55 -19.41 4.15 17.46
CA LYS A 55 -20.85 3.84 17.56
C LYS A 55 -21.51 3.61 16.20
N MET A 56 -20.80 3.88 15.09
CA MET A 56 -21.34 3.74 13.74
C MET A 56 -21.26 2.28 13.27
N LYS A 57 -22.00 1.95 12.20
CA LYS A 57 -21.83 0.68 11.47
C LYS A 57 -20.41 0.58 10.89
N PRO A 58 -19.80 -0.63 10.82
CA PRO A 58 -18.41 -0.82 10.39
C PRO A 58 -18.03 -0.05 9.13
N TYR A 59 -18.77 -0.22 8.03
CA TYR A 59 -18.52 0.49 6.78
C TYR A 59 -18.49 2.03 6.90
N ARG A 60 -19.35 2.62 7.75
CA ARG A 60 -19.32 4.08 7.98
C ARG A 60 -18.06 4.53 8.72
N ARG A 61 -17.51 3.69 9.61
CA ARG A 61 -16.24 3.97 10.30
C ARG A 61 -15.10 4.00 9.28
N LEU A 62 -15.06 3.00 8.42
CA LEU A 62 -14.11 2.87 7.31
C LEU A 62 -14.15 4.10 6.39
N GLN A 63 -15.33 4.53 5.95
CA GLN A 63 -15.48 5.71 5.08
C GLN A 63 -15.00 7.00 5.76
N ARG A 64 -15.31 7.19 7.05
CA ARG A 64 -14.90 8.39 7.79
C ARG A 64 -13.39 8.44 8.01
N LEU A 65 -12.77 7.29 8.25
CA LEU A 65 -11.32 7.16 8.34
C LEU A 65 -10.64 7.39 6.99
N LYS A 66 -11.14 6.77 5.92
CA LYS A 66 -10.65 7.00 4.55
C LYS A 66 -10.67 8.47 4.18
N GLN A 67 -11.78 9.17 4.42
CA GLN A 67 -11.88 10.59 4.10
C GLN A 67 -10.83 11.41 4.85
N TYR A 68 -10.64 11.15 6.15
CA TYR A 68 -9.60 11.81 6.94
C TYR A 68 -8.19 11.56 6.37
N ILE A 69 -7.85 10.30 6.05
CA ILE A 69 -6.54 10.00 5.45
C ILE A 69 -6.40 10.70 4.08
N MET A 70 -7.45 10.74 3.27
CA MET A 70 -7.42 11.42 1.97
C MET A 70 -7.22 12.93 2.07
N ASP A 71 -7.77 13.57 3.10
CA ASP A 71 -7.67 15.02 3.31
C ASP A 71 -6.29 15.42 3.91
N HIS A 72 -5.62 14.49 4.59
CA HIS A 72 -4.39 14.75 5.33
C HIS A 72 -3.12 14.16 4.71
N TYR A 73 -3.23 13.21 3.78
CA TYR A 73 -2.10 12.57 3.12
C TYR A 73 -2.29 12.55 1.62
N VAL A 74 -1.18 12.63 0.87
CA VAL A 74 -1.14 12.33 -0.57
C VAL A 74 -0.33 11.05 -0.81
N PHE A 75 -0.56 10.44 -1.97
CA PHE A 75 0.28 9.31 -2.40
C PHE A 75 1.61 9.84 -2.93
N ASN A 76 2.72 9.30 -2.45
CA ASN A 76 4.08 9.70 -2.84
C ASN A 76 4.77 8.58 -3.63
N LEU A 77 5.43 8.94 -4.73
CA LEU A 77 6.41 8.14 -5.48
C LEU A 77 7.48 9.06 -6.07
N ASP A 78 7.94 10.04 -5.27
CA ASP A 78 9.00 10.97 -5.66
C ASP A 78 10.39 10.34 -5.44
N LEU A 79 11.09 10.06 -6.55
CA LEU A 79 12.47 9.53 -6.52
C LEU A 79 13.44 10.43 -5.77
N GLU A 80 13.20 11.74 -5.73
CA GLU A 80 14.10 12.70 -5.08
C GLU A 80 13.99 12.67 -3.56
N THR A 81 12.95 12.04 -3.01
CA THR A 81 12.77 11.95 -1.57
C THR A 81 13.71 10.92 -0.96
N TRP A 82 13.77 9.70 -1.49
CA TRP A 82 14.57 8.62 -0.88
C TRP A 82 15.77 8.18 -1.71
N GLY A 83 15.87 8.70 -2.94
CA GLY A 83 17.04 8.54 -3.79
C GLY A 83 17.04 7.23 -4.56
N LEU A 84 18.23 6.89 -5.05
CA LEU A 84 18.46 5.77 -5.95
C LEU A 84 19.55 4.85 -5.38
N THR A 85 19.49 3.58 -5.76
CA THR A 85 20.55 2.60 -5.52
C THR A 85 20.81 1.83 -6.81
N SER A 86 21.69 0.82 -6.78
CA SER A 86 21.92 -0.09 -7.90
C SER A 86 21.47 -1.50 -7.56
N GLN A 87 20.94 -2.20 -8.57
CA GLN A 87 20.55 -3.60 -8.46
C GLN A 87 21.70 -4.46 -7.93
N ALA A 88 22.93 -4.26 -8.42
CA ALA A 88 24.10 -5.01 -7.99
C ALA A 88 24.41 -4.83 -6.49
N ARG A 89 24.25 -3.60 -5.96
CA ARG A 89 24.47 -3.31 -4.54
C ARG A 89 23.44 -4.02 -3.67
N GLU A 90 22.16 -3.91 -3.98
CA GLU A 90 21.10 -4.53 -3.17
C GLU A 90 21.11 -6.06 -3.28
N LEU A 91 21.39 -6.60 -4.47
CA LEU A 91 21.55 -8.05 -4.63
C LEU A 91 22.73 -8.59 -3.81
N ALA A 92 23.87 -7.91 -3.80
CA ALA A 92 25.01 -8.30 -2.97
C ALA A 92 24.64 -8.29 -1.48
N ARG A 93 23.95 -7.22 -1.04
CA ARG A 93 23.48 -7.03 0.34
C ARG A 93 22.50 -8.13 0.78
N PHE A 94 21.55 -8.51 -0.07
CA PHE A 94 20.51 -9.50 0.26
C PHE A 94 20.86 -10.95 -0.12
N SER A 95 21.97 -11.18 -0.82
CA SER A 95 22.43 -12.52 -1.19
C SER A 95 22.55 -13.51 -0.02
N PRO A 96 22.85 -13.11 1.24
CA PRO A 96 22.85 -14.04 2.37
C PRO A 96 21.46 -14.50 2.82
N PHE A 97 20.38 -13.87 2.34
CA PHE A 97 18.99 -14.10 2.77
C PHE A 97 18.12 -14.69 1.66
N LEU A 98 18.48 -14.46 0.40
CA LEU A 98 17.75 -14.93 -0.78
C LEU A 98 18.49 -16.08 -1.46
N SER A 99 17.77 -17.12 -1.88
CA SER A 99 18.37 -18.19 -2.69
C SER A 99 18.72 -17.67 -4.10
N PRO A 100 19.67 -18.29 -4.82
CA PRO A 100 19.98 -17.94 -6.20
C PRO A 100 18.75 -17.95 -7.14
N GLU A 101 17.82 -18.89 -6.92
CA GLU A 101 16.57 -18.99 -7.67
C GLU A 101 15.63 -17.82 -7.35
N VAL A 102 15.55 -17.44 -6.07
CA VAL A 102 14.80 -16.26 -5.63
C VAL A 102 15.41 -14.99 -6.21
N ILE A 103 16.73 -14.85 -6.23
CA ILE A 103 17.44 -13.72 -6.87
C ILE A 103 17.14 -13.65 -8.37
N ALA A 104 17.11 -14.80 -9.06
CA ALA A 104 16.77 -14.87 -10.47
C ALA A 104 15.30 -14.50 -10.75
N GLN A 105 14.36 -14.91 -9.90
CA GLN A 105 12.95 -14.46 -9.96
C GLN A 105 12.79 -12.99 -9.54
N SER A 106 13.62 -12.55 -8.61
CA SER A 106 13.69 -11.19 -8.08
C SER A 106 14.19 -10.19 -9.12
N ASN A 107 14.92 -10.61 -10.17
CA ASN A 107 15.14 -9.76 -11.34
C ASN A 107 13.85 -9.36 -12.07
N ALA A 108 12.73 -10.06 -11.85
CA ALA A 108 11.40 -9.64 -12.30
C ALA A 108 10.64 -8.81 -11.24
N LEU A 109 11.11 -8.79 -9.98
CA LEU A 109 10.54 -7.99 -8.88
C LEU A 109 11.26 -6.64 -8.69
N PHE A 110 12.57 -6.58 -8.93
CA PHE A 110 13.40 -5.37 -8.85
C PHE A 110 13.88 -4.87 -10.22
N GLY A 111 13.86 -5.73 -11.25
CA GLY A 111 14.01 -5.32 -12.64
C GLY A 111 12.63 -5.26 -13.27
N TYR A 112 12.30 -4.12 -13.87
CA TYR A 112 11.02 -3.81 -14.52
C TYR A 112 10.77 -4.63 -15.81
N GLN A 113 11.06 -5.94 -15.82
CA GLN A 113 10.50 -6.86 -16.82
C GLN A 113 9.04 -7.23 -16.49
N GLY A 114 8.54 -6.90 -15.28
CA GLY A 114 7.12 -6.96 -14.93
C GLY A 114 6.22 -5.96 -15.69
N ASP A 115 6.82 -5.09 -16.50
CA ASP A 115 6.18 -4.01 -17.28
C ASP A 115 5.07 -4.48 -18.21
N THR A 116 4.99 -5.77 -18.56
CA THR A 116 3.99 -6.22 -19.55
C THR A 116 2.56 -6.16 -19.04
N TYR A 117 2.34 -6.15 -17.72
CA TYR A 117 0.99 -6.27 -17.14
C TYR A 117 0.53 -5.03 -16.40
N TYR A 118 1.45 -4.27 -15.80
CA TYR A 118 1.03 -3.22 -14.88
C TYR A 118 0.69 -1.92 -15.54
N PHE A 119 1.08 -1.67 -16.80
CA PHE A 119 0.62 -0.48 -17.50
C PHE A 119 0.82 -0.55 -19.02
N ASP A 120 -0.13 0.01 -19.76
CA ASP A 120 0.16 0.71 -21.03
C ASP A 120 1.01 1.99 -20.80
N ILE A 121 1.77 2.07 -19.72
CA ILE A 121 2.54 3.21 -19.22
C ILE A 121 3.93 2.65 -18.92
N ASP A 122 4.90 2.95 -19.76
CA ASP A 122 6.30 2.64 -19.51
C ASP A 122 6.69 3.13 -18.10
N ILE A 123 6.93 2.20 -17.15
CA ILE A 123 7.14 2.52 -15.73
C ILE A 123 8.39 3.37 -15.57
N ARG A 124 9.43 3.07 -16.35
CA ARG A 124 10.67 3.85 -16.32
C ARG A 124 10.43 5.26 -16.82
N THR A 125 9.66 5.44 -17.89
CA THR A 125 9.24 6.77 -18.32
C THR A 125 8.36 7.46 -17.29
N HIS A 126 7.39 6.76 -16.71
CA HIS A 126 6.44 7.33 -15.75
C HIS A 126 7.14 7.92 -14.52
N PHE A 127 8.16 7.22 -14.01
CA PHE A 127 8.95 7.68 -12.87
C PHE A 127 10.19 8.48 -13.27
N GLY A 128 10.42 8.72 -14.56
CA GLY A 128 11.59 9.46 -15.03
C GLY A 128 12.92 8.72 -14.80
N LEU A 129 12.89 7.38 -14.75
CA LEU A 129 14.08 6.52 -14.65
C LEU A 129 14.84 6.39 -15.98
N ASP A 130 14.25 6.82 -17.10
CA ASP A 130 14.88 6.78 -18.43
C ASP A 130 16.19 7.55 -18.52
N LYS A 131 16.40 8.52 -17.62
CA LYS A 131 17.66 9.28 -17.54
C LYS A 131 18.81 8.50 -16.88
N TYR A 132 18.55 7.29 -16.36
CA TYR A 132 19.53 6.43 -15.71
C TYR A 132 19.73 5.11 -16.44
N GLY A 133 20.85 4.44 -16.13
CA GLY A 133 21.10 3.07 -16.57
C GLY A 133 20.00 2.10 -16.12
N ALA A 134 19.88 0.96 -16.83
CA ALA A 134 18.90 -0.07 -16.50
C ALA A 134 19.15 -0.73 -15.13
N ASP A 135 20.37 -0.62 -14.61
CA ASP A 135 20.83 -1.14 -13.32
C ASP A 135 20.53 -0.22 -12.13
N VAL A 136 20.12 1.02 -12.38
CA VAL A 136 19.74 1.99 -11.35
C VAL A 136 18.26 1.81 -11.01
N ILE A 137 17.99 1.67 -9.71
CA ILE A 137 16.65 1.44 -9.18
C ILE A 137 16.32 2.45 -8.07
N PRO A 138 15.04 2.80 -7.88
CA PRO A 138 14.62 3.61 -6.75
C PRO A 138 14.92 2.93 -5.40
N TYR A 139 15.28 3.73 -4.40
CA TYR A 139 15.37 3.27 -3.01
C TYR A 139 14.13 3.76 -2.24
N TRP A 140 12.96 3.20 -2.56
CA TRP A 140 11.69 3.53 -1.91
C TRP A 140 11.72 3.17 -0.42
N LYS A 141 11.46 4.14 0.46
CA LYS A 141 11.39 3.93 1.90
C LYS A 141 9.94 4.05 2.35
N THR A 142 9.45 3.00 3.01
CA THR A 142 8.18 3.05 3.70
C THR A 142 8.31 3.87 4.99
N GLU A 143 7.30 4.69 5.27
CA GLU A 143 7.32 5.69 6.33
C GLU A 143 6.42 5.30 7.51
N THR A 144 6.89 5.58 8.75
CA THR A 144 6.01 5.66 9.92
C THR A 144 5.14 6.91 9.82
N VAL A 145 4.01 6.93 10.54
CA VAL A 145 3.05 8.05 10.48
C VAL A 145 3.68 9.42 10.83
N GLU A 146 4.69 9.50 11.70
CA GLU A 146 5.44 10.75 11.94
C GLU A 146 6.26 11.20 10.74
N ALA A 147 6.92 10.28 10.04
CA ALA A 147 7.65 10.58 8.81
C ALA A 147 6.67 10.96 7.69
N MET A 148 5.51 10.30 7.60
CA MET A 148 4.45 10.68 6.67
C MET A 148 3.95 12.11 6.92
N ASP A 149 3.74 12.50 8.18
CA ASP A 149 3.35 13.86 8.58
C ASP A 149 4.38 14.92 8.19
N ALA A 150 5.66 14.55 8.22
CA ALA A 150 6.76 15.47 8.01
C ALA A 150 6.87 15.98 6.56
N PHE A 151 6.25 15.29 5.59
CA PHE A 151 6.20 15.74 4.19
C PHE A 151 5.65 17.15 4.03
N ARG A 152 4.75 17.62 4.90
CA ARG A 152 4.28 19.02 4.90
C ARG A 152 5.39 20.08 5.04
N HIS A 153 6.58 19.67 5.46
CA HIS A 153 7.77 20.52 5.58
C HIS A 153 8.66 20.48 4.33
N LYS A 154 8.46 19.50 3.43
CA LYS A 154 9.15 19.41 2.14
C LYS A 154 8.47 20.31 1.12
N ALA A 155 9.27 21.03 0.34
CA ALA A 155 8.74 21.88 -0.72
C ALA A 155 7.88 21.08 -1.71
N GLY A 156 6.75 21.64 -2.14
CA GLY A 156 5.80 20.98 -3.04
C GLY A 156 4.70 20.17 -2.35
N TYR A 157 4.78 19.96 -1.03
CA TYR A 157 3.79 19.22 -0.26
C TYR A 157 3.01 20.13 0.69
N ALA A 158 1.69 20.15 0.54
CA ALA A 158 0.80 20.91 1.44
C ALA A 158 0.35 20.08 2.67
N THR A 159 0.42 18.76 2.57
CA THR A 159 -0.06 17.81 3.58
C THR A 159 1.00 16.74 3.83
N GLY A 160 0.69 15.75 4.66
CA GLY A 160 1.52 14.55 4.75
C GLY A 160 1.54 13.77 3.43
N ALA A 161 2.44 12.81 3.32
CA ALA A 161 2.50 11.91 2.17
C ALA A 161 3.03 10.53 2.58
N GLY A 162 2.85 9.53 1.71
CA GLY A 162 3.53 8.26 1.85
C GLY A 162 3.25 7.30 0.70
N GLU A 163 4.05 6.26 0.66
CA GLU A 163 4.02 5.22 -0.38
C GLU A 163 2.90 4.18 -0.13
N CYS A 164 2.78 3.17 -1.01
CA CYS A 164 1.69 2.19 -0.94
C CYS A 164 1.71 1.45 0.40
N VAL A 165 2.89 0.96 0.83
CA VAL A 165 3.03 0.18 2.06
C VAL A 165 2.78 1.07 3.28
N SER A 166 3.22 2.34 3.24
CA SER A 166 3.01 3.32 4.31
C SER A 166 1.52 3.57 4.52
N LEU A 167 0.78 3.79 3.43
CA LEU A 167 -0.67 3.95 3.48
C LEU A 167 -1.36 2.67 3.95
N ALA A 168 -0.97 1.49 3.46
CA ALA A 168 -1.55 0.22 3.88
C ALA A 168 -1.40 0.01 5.40
N ALA A 169 -0.20 0.23 5.93
CA ALA A 169 0.07 0.12 7.36
C ALA A 169 -0.62 1.21 8.19
N LEU A 170 -0.70 2.45 7.69
CA LEU A 170 -1.44 3.54 8.31
C LEU A 170 -2.93 3.20 8.43
N TYR A 171 -3.55 2.69 7.36
CA TYR A 171 -4.95 2.25 7.39
C TYR A 171 -5.16 1.15 8.42
N ALA A 172 -4.33 0.10 8.42
CA ALA A 172 -4.46 -1.00 9.38
C ALA A 172 -4.36 -0.51 10.84
N ALA A 173 -3.35 0.30 11.14
CA ALA A 173 -3.16 0.86 12.47
C ALA A 173 -4.31 1.80 12.89
N ALA A 174 -4.77 2.68 11.99
CA ALA A 174 -5.84 3.63 12.28
C ALA A 174 -7.23 2.97 12.35
N LEU A 175 -7.46 1.87 11.61
CA LEU A 175 -8.67 1.05 11.76
C LEU A 175 -8.79 0.50 13.18
N TYR A 176 -7.68 0.03 13.75
CA TYR A 176 -7.61 -0.42 15.14
C TYR A 176 -7.73 0.75 16.14
N VAL A 177 -6.81 1.72 16.10
CA VAL A 177 -6.73 2.79 17.11
C VAL A 177 -7.96 3.71 17.05
N VAL A 178 -8.33 4.18 15.87
CA VAL A 178 -9.35 5.23 15.70
C VAL A 178 -10.74 4.62 15.49
N ALA A 179 -10.87 3.73 14.49
CA ALA A 179 -12.18 3.17 14.12
C ALA A 179 -12.65 2.02 15.02
N GLY A 180 -11.78 1.45 15.86
CA GLY A 180 -12.11 0.33 16.74
C GLY A 180 -12.51 -0.92 15.97
N ILE A 181 -11.89 -1.17 14.82
CA ILE A 181 -12.00 -2.42 14.07
C ILE A 181 -10.92 -3.37 14.60
N PRO A 182 -11.26 -4.60 15.04
CA PRO A 182 -10.28 -5.58 15.51
C PRO A 182 -9.23 -5.91 14.44
N LEU A 183 -7.98 -6.12 14.84
CA LEU A 183 -6.90 -6.43 13.89
C LEU A 183 -7.08 -7.78 13.21
N GLU A 184 -7.85 -8.69 13.83
CA GLU A 184 -8.21 -10.01 13.28
C GLU A 184 -9.04 -9.93 12.01
N GLN A 185 -9.62 -8.75 11.74
CA GLN A 185 -10.39 -8.48 10.53
C GLN A 185 -9.55 -7.76 9.47
N VAL A 186 -8.26 -7.48 9.70
CA VAL A 186 -7.45 -6.65 8.80
C VAL A 186 -6.25 -7.45 8.29
N PHE A 187 -6.28 -7.75 6.99
CA PHE A 187 -5.22 -8.44 6.28
C PHE A 187 -4.51 -7.47 5.35
N LEU A 188 -3.18 -7.40 5.45
CA LEU A 188 -2.36 -6.65 4.51
C LEU A 188 -1.89 -7.60 3.40
N MET A 189 -1.99 -7.16 2.17
CA MET A 189 -1.55 -7.89 0.98
C MET A 189 -0.55 -7.04 0.22
N ALA A 190 0.57 -7.64 -0.19
CA ALA A 190 1.53 -7.01 -1.09
C ALA A 190 1.69 -7.86 -2.36
N THR A 191 1.85 -7.16 -3.47
CA THR A 191 2.33 -7.64 -4.77
C THR A 191 3.66 -6.93 -5.05
N PRO A 192 4.42 -7.31 -6.10
CA PRO A 192 5.65 -6.62 -6.48
C PRO A 192 5.48 -5.11 -6.71
N LEU A 193 4.30 -4.66 -7.13
CA LEU A 193 4.07 -3.29 -7.57
C LEU A 193 3.06 -2.53 -6.71
N HIS A 194 2.45 -3.20 -5.71
CA HIS A 194 1.36 -2.61 -4.97
C HIS A 194 1.12 -3.26 -3.61
N SER A 195 0.59 -2.51 -2.67
CA SER A 195 0.13 -3.03 -1.37
C SER A 195 -1.22 -2.44 -0.99
N GLN A 196 -2.05 -3.27 -0.37
CA GLN A 196 -3.45 -2.99 -0.09
C GLN A 196 -3.94 -3.81 1.10
N ASN A 197 -5.07 -3.40 1.68
CA ASN A 197 -5.70 -4.09 2.78
C ASN A 197 -6.99 -4.78 2.34
N PHE A 198 -7.25 -5.97 2.86
CA PHE A 198 -8.58 -6.57 2.89
C PHE A 198 -9.11 -6.50 4.32
N VAL A 199 -10.26 -5.84 4.48
CA VAL A 199 -10.95 -5.71 5.77
C VAL A 199 -12.19 -6.59 5.76
N ASP A 200 -12.20 -7.60 6.62
CA ASP A 200 -13.27 -8.58 6.75
C ASP A 200 -14.45 -8.03 7.57
N VAL A 201 -15.13 -7.04 7.01
CA VAL A 201 -16.37 -6.47 7.53
C VAL A 201 -17.46 -6.57 6.48
N ASP A 202 -18.70 -6.85 6.91
CA ASP A 202 -19.84 -7.05 6.02
C ASP A 202 -19.54 -8.14 4.95
N GLU A 203 -19.52 -7.78 3.65
CA GLU A 203 -19.15 -8.66 2.52
C GLU A 203 -17.66 -8.56 2.12
N GLY A 204 -16.85 -7.86 2.91
CA GLY A 204 -15.45 -7.54 2.63
C GLY A 204 -15.27 -6.16 2.00
N VAL A 205 -14.15 -5.51 2.33
CA VAL A 205 -13.76 -4.21 1.80
C VAL A 205 -12.28 -4.21 1.45
N LEU A 206 -11.94 -3.86 0.22
CA LEU A 206 -10.56 -3.59 -0.19
C LEU A 206 -10.22 -2.10 0.00
N ILE A 207 -9.05 -1.84 0.57
CA ILE A 207 -8.48 -0.50 0.68
C ILE A 207 -7.15 -0.49 -0.09
N ASN A 208 -7.09 0.30 -1.16
CA ASN A 208 -5.94 0.40 -2.06
C ASN A 208 -5.56 1.89 -2.14
N ASN A 209 -4.49 2.28 -1.46
CA ASN A 209 -4.04 3.67 -1.34
C ASN A 209 -5.20 4.61 -0.96
N ARG A 210 -5.69 5.40 -1.91
CA ARG A 210 -6.78 6.38 -1.71
C ARG A 210 -8.18 5.83 -2.00
N ARG A 211 -8.30 4.55 -2.38
CA ARG A 211 -9.55 3.90 -2.77
C ARG A 211 -10.03 2.98 -1.66
N LEU A 212 -11.34 2.98 -1.45
CA LEU A 212 -12.05 2.02 -0.63
C LEU A 212 -13.13 1.41 -1.50
N VAL A 213 -13.12 0.10 -1.65
CA VAL A 213 -13.90 -0.64 -2.63
C VAL A 213 -14.67 -1.73 -1.89
N THR A 214 -15.98 -1.61 -1.91
CA THR A 214 -16.88 -2.68 -1.45
C THR A 214 -17.10 -3.69 -2.57
N LYS A 215 -17.66 -4.85 -2.24
CA LYS A 215 -18.06 -5.85 -3.23
C LYS A 215 -18.97 -5.26 -4.31
N ALA A 216 -19.98 -4.48 -3.93
CA ALA A 216 -20.84 -3.80 -4.89
C ALA A 216 -20.07 -2.83 -5.81
N MET A 217 -19.08 -2.10 -5.28
CA MET A 217 -18.23 -1.24 -6.09
C MET A 217 -17.36 -2.07 -7.06
N TRP A 218 -16.78 -3.19 -6.61
CA TRP A 218 -15.96 -4.08 -7.44
C TRP A 218 -16.67 -4.52 -8.73
N PHE A 219 -17.99 -4.71 -8.68
CA PHE A 219 -18.81 -5.15 -9.82
C PHE A 219 -19.70 -4.07 -10.44
N ASN A 220 -19.49 -2.78 -10.14
CA ASN A 220 -20.31 -1.70 -10.72
C ASN A 220 -19.81 -1.22 -12.11
N GLY A 221 -18.69 -1.73 -12.61
CA GLY A 221 -18.18 -1.45 -13.94
C GLY A 221 -17.75 0.01 -14.20
N THR A 222 -17.51 0.80 -13.15
CA THR A 222 -16.98 2.16 -13.28
C THR A 222 -15.47 2.15 -13.55
N GLN A 223 -14.92 3.28 -14.03
CA GLN A 223 -13.47 3.43 -14.21
C GLN A 223 -12.69 3.18 -12.91
N ILE A 224 -13.21 3.64 -11.76
CA ILE A 224 -12.59 3.42 -10.45
C ILE A 224 -12.52 1.92 -10.14
N SER A 225 -13.58 1.17 -10.43
CA SER A 225 -13.62 -0.28 -10.23
C SER A 225 -12.64 -0.99 -11.15
N GLY A 226 -12.60 -0.61 -12.43
CA GLY A 226 -11.58 -1.13 -13.36
C GLY A 226 -10.16 -0.92 -12.83
N GLN A 227 -9.83 0.26 -12.31
CA GLN A 227 -8.52 0.53 -11.71
C GLN A 227 -8.24 -0.30 -10.46
N ALA A 228 -9.23 -0.47 -9.58
CA ALA A 228 -9.08 -1.24 -8.34
C ALA A 228 -8.89 -2.74 -8.58
N ARG A 229 -9.41 -3.27 -9.70
CA ARG A 229 -9.37 -4.69 -10.05
C ARG A 229 -8.00 -5.17 -10.55
N ARG A 230 -7.22 -4.26 -11.14
CA ARG A 230 -5.99 -4.58 -11.90
C ARG A 230 -5.00 -5.44 -11.12
N ALA A 231 -4.73 -5.11 -9.86
CA ALA A 231 -3.74 -5.81 -9.05
C ALA A 231 -4.13 -7.29 -8.86
N LEU A 232 -5.35 -7.58 -8.41
CA LEU A 232 -5.78 -8.96 -8.14
C LEU A 232 -6.09 -9.77 -9.41
N GLU A 233 -6.44 -9.11 -10.52
CA GLU A 233 -6.63 -9.78 -11.82
C GLU A 233 -5.31 -10.14 -12.52
N ASN A 234 -4.27 -9.30 -12.37
CA ASN A 234 -3.07 -9.39 -13.21
C ASN A 234 -1.77 -9.66 -12.44
N GLU A 235 -1.76 -9.57 -11.11
CA GLU A 235 -0.58 -9.84 -10.28
C GLU A 235 -0.75 -11.06 -9.38
N ARG A 236 0.36 -11.47 -8.78
CA ARG A 236 0.42 -12.47 -7.72
C ARG A 236 0.63 -11.72 -6.40
N VAL A 237 -0.18 -12.05 -5.40
CA VAL A 237 0.07 -11.61 -4.03
C VAL A 237 1.30 -12.36 -3.53
N THR A 238 2.37 -11.62 -3.23
CA THR A 238 3.65 -12.17 -2.78
C THR A 238 3.69 -12.33 -1.27
N ILE A 239 3.06 -11.41 -0.54
CA ILE A 239 3.01 -11.38 0.93
C ILE A 239 1.57 -11.21 1.39
N VAL A 240 1.17 -12.02 2.37
CA VAL A 240 0.01 -11.73 3.21
C VAL A 240 0.48 -11.60 4.65
N SER A 241 0.13 -10.49 5.29
CA SER A 241 0.54 -10.15 6.65
C SER A 241 -0.68 -9.86 7.53
N HIS A 242 -0.67 -10.40 8.75
CA HIS A 242 -1.78 -10.40 9.70
C HIS A 242 -1.24 -10.43 11.13
N LEU A 243 -2.05 -10.13 12.16
CA LEU A 243 -1.56 -10.13 13.55
C LEU A 243 -1.02 -11.49 14.02
N SER A 244 -1.41 -12.57 13.35
CA SER A 244 -0.94 -13.92 13.66
C SER A 244 0.38 -14.27 12.97
N GLY A 245 0.86 -13.45 12.03
CA GLY A 245 2.11 -13.66 11.31
C GLY A 245 2.03 -13.33 9.82
N TRP A 246 2.92 -13.91 9.04
CA TRP A 246 3.01 -13.69 7.60
C TRP A 246 3.09 -15.00 6.80
N ILE A 247 2.75 -14.93 5.52
CA ILE A 247 3.04 -15.96 4.52
C ILE A 247 3.57 -15.30 3.25
N HIS A 248 4.59 -15.91 2.64
CA HIS A 248 5.31 -15.35 1.50
C HIS A 248 5.52 -16.41 0.42
N THR A 249 5.47 -16.01 -0.86
CA THR A 249 5.78 -16.88 -2.01
C THR A 249 7.23 -17.36 -2.13
N LEU A 250 8.19 -16.77 -1.40
CA LEU A 250 9.63 -17.05 -1.57
C LEU A 250 10.19 -17.96 -0.49
N TYR A 251 9.55 -17.99 0.68
CA TYR A 251 10.07 -18.72 1.83
C TYR A 251 9.32 -20.04 2.01
N PRO A 252 10.03 -21.12 2.38
CA PRO A 252 9.42 -22.42 2.65
C PRO A 252 8.72 -22.46 4.02
N GLU A 253 8.78 -21.39 4.80
CA GLU A 253 8.18 -21.25 6.12
C GLU A 253 7.21 -20.07 6.15
N ALA A 254 6.20 -20.15 7.01
CA ALA A 254 5.21 -19.09 7.24
C ALA A 254 4.80 -19.06 8.72
N SER A 255 4.68 -17.88 9.31
CA SER A 255 4.28 -17.75 10.72
C SER A 255 2.79 -17.50 10.92
N ILE A 256 2.07 -17.09 9.87
CA ILE A 256 0.64 -16.82 9.95
C ILE A 256 -0.14 -18.05 10.43
N ASP A 257 -1.14 -17.84 11.29
CA ASP A 257 -2.09 -18.89 11.67
C ASP A 257 -2.77 -19.47 10.40
N PRO A 258 -2.63 -20.78 10.10
CA PRO A 258 -3.23 -21.41 8.94
C PRO A 258 -4.76 -21.24 8.86
N ALA A 259 -5.44 -21.24 10.01
CA ALA A 259 -6.89 -21.10 10.05
C ALA A 259 -7.32 -19.67 9.68
N ALA A 260 -6.60 -18.66 10.20
CA ALA A 260 -6.82 -17.27 9.83
C ALA A 260 -6.55 -17.03 8.33
N TYR A 261 -5.47 -17.61 7.79
CA TYR A 261 -5.14 -17.49 6.37
C TYR A 261 -6.17 -18.17 5.47
N GLY A 262 -6.62 -19.38 5.82
CA GLY A 262 -7.68 -20.09 5.11
C GLY A 262 -8.99 -19.31 5.09
N GLY A 263 -9.43 -18.82 6.25
CA GLY A 263 -10.61 -17.97 6.37
C GLY A 263 -10.51 -16.70 5.54
N PHE A 264 -9.36 -16.01 5.58
CA PHE A 264 -9.09 -14.86 4.71
C PHE A 264 -9.20 -15.22 3.23
N ALA A 265 -8.58 -16.31 2.79
CA ALA A 265 -8.58 -16.72 1.38
C ALA A 265 -10.01 -16.99 0.89
N ASP A 266 -10.82 -17.66 1.69
CA ASP A 266 -12.22 -17.95 1.36
C ASP A 266 -13.07 -16.67 1.32
N ARG A 267 -12.91 -15.77 2.30
CA ARG A 267 -13.61 -14.48 2.35
C ARG A 267 -13.22 -13.58 1.18
N LEU A 268 -11.94 -13.56 0.80
CA LEU A 268 -11.47 -12.81 -0.36
C LEU A 268 -12.04 -13.39 -1.67
N ARG A 269 -12.01 -14.72 -1.87
CA ARG A 269 -12.63 -15.35 -3.06
C ARG A 269 -14.12 -15.06 -3.15
N ALA A 270 -14.83 -15.11 -2.02
CA ALA A 270 -16.24 -14.77 -1.94
C ALA A 270 -16.50 -13.28 -2.26
N TYR A 271 -15.62 -12.37 -1.83
CA TYR A 271 -15.66 -10.95 -2.20
C TYR A 271 -15.45 -10.76 -3.72
N LEU A 272 -14.51 -11.51 -4.31
CA LEU A 272 -14.12 -11.44 -5.72
C LEU A 272 -15.06 -12.20 -6.69
N THR A 273 -16.17 -12.74 -6.18
CA THR A 273 -17.14 -13.51 -6.96
C THR A 273 -18.56 -12.92 -6.82
N THR A 274 -19.26 -12.79 -7.95
CA THR A 274 -20.68 -12.43 -7.99
C THR A 274 -21.46 -13.33 -8.94
N HIS A 275 -22.75 -13.50 -8.68
CA HIS A 275 -23.67 -14.14 -9.61
C HIS A 275 -24.02 -13.21 -10.76
N LEU A 276 -24.32 -13.79 -11.92
CA LEU A 276 -24.80 -13.04 -13.06
C LEU A 276 -26.25 -12.60 -12.83
N THR A 277 -26.48 -11.29 -12.88
CA THR A 277 -27.81 -10.68 -12.86
C THR A 277 -27.93 -9.69 -14.03
N PRO A 278 -29.14 -9.25 -14.40
CA PRO A 278 -29.30 -8.18 -15.39
C PRO A 278 -28.47 -6.92 -15.09
N GLU A 279 -28.39 -6.54 -13.82
CA GLU A 279 -27.59 -5.40 -13.38
C GLU A 279 -26.08 -5.65 -13.58
N ILE A 280 -25.59 -6.83 -13.19
CA ILE A 280 -24.18 -7.22 -13.36
C ILE A 280 -23.80 -7.31 -14.84
N LEU A 281 -24.69 -7.83 -15.70
CA LEU A 281 -24.51 -7.81 -17.15
C LEU A 281 -24.37 -6.36 -17.67
N GLY A 282 -25.25 -5.47 -17.24
CA GLY A 282 -25.16 -4.06 -17.57
C GLY A 282 -23.86 -3.42 -17.09
N ASN A 283 -23.41 -3.72 -15.87
CA ASN A 283 -22.16 -3.22 -15.32
C ASN A 283 -20.93 -3.76 -16.07
N PHE A 284 -20.94 -5.03 -16.48
CA PHE A 284 -19.92 -5.60 -17.37
C PHE A 284 -19.83 -4.79 -18.67
N LEU A 285 -20.97 -4.51 -19.32
CA LEU A 285 -21.01 -3.71 -20.55
C LEU A 285 -20.58 -2.26 -20.30
N ARG A 286 -20.85 -1.68 -19.13
CA ARG A 286 -20.34 -0.36 -18.74
C ARG A 286 -18.81 -0.30 -18.81
N GLN A 287 -18.11 -1.34 -18.32
CA GLN A 287 -16.64 -1.39 -18.27
C GLN A 287 -15.98 -1.86 -19.57
N ASN A 288 -16.70 -2.55 -20.46
CA ASN A 288 -16.11 -3.20 -21.64
C ASN A 288 -16.61 -2.56 -22.95
N PRO A 289 -16.00 -1.46 -23.45
CA PRO A 289 -16.44 -0.76 -24.65
C PRO A 289 -16.57 -1.65 -25.88
N ARG A 290 -15.65 -2.59 -26.07
CA ARG A 290 -15.62 -3.49 -27.23
C ARG A 290 -16.87 -4.38 -27.29
N CYS A 291 -17.29 -4.92 -26.15
CA CYS A 291 -18.54 -5.67 -26.03
C CYS A 291 -19.76 -4.73 -26.10
N ARG A 292 -19.71 -3.59 -25.40
CA ARG A 292 -20.79 -2.61 -25.31
C ARG A 292 -21.27 -2.12 -26.68
N GLN A 293 -20.34 -1.88 -27.61
CA GLN A 293 -20.65 -1.45 -28.96
C GLN A 293 -21.59 -2.41 -29.70
N CYS A 294 -21.64 -3.69 -29.31
CA CYS A 294 -22.54 -4.67 -29.92
C CYS A 294 -23.99 -4.60 -29.44
N PHE A 295 -24.29 -3.83 -28.40
CA PHE A 295 -25.61 -3.81 -27.78
C PHE A 295 -26.40 -2.53 -28.06
N VAL A 296 -27.72 -2.72 -28.15
CA VAL A 296 -28.71 -1.65 -28.13
C VAL A 296 -29.73 -1.92 -27.02
N LEU A 297 -30.34 -0.85 -26.52
CA LEU A 297 -31.44 -0.92 -25.57
C LEU A 297 -32.76 -0.65 -26.30
N ARG A 298 -33.75 -1.53 -26.09
CA ARG A 298 -35.12 -1.38 -26.57
C ARG A 298 -35.94 -0.59 -25.55
N TRP A 299 -36.63 0.45 -26.02
CA TRP A 299 -37.48 1.31 -25.20
C TRP A 299 -38.77 1.69 -25.92
N PRO A 300 -39.96 1.52 -25.30
CA PRO A 300 -41.22 1.90 -25.93
C PRO A 300 -41.42 3.42 -25.91
N ILE A 301 -41.62 4.03 -27.07
CA ILE A 301 -42.00 5.45 -27.21
C ILE A 301 -43.33 5.52 -27.95
N ARG A 302 -44.38 5.99 -27.25
CA ARG A 302 -45.76 6.08 -27.77
C ARG A 302 -46.28 4.74 -28.32
N GLY A 303 -45.95 3.64 -27.65
CA GLY A 303 -46.40 2.29 -28.02
C GLY A 303 -45.61 1.61 -29.14
N ALA A 304 -44.59 2.27 -29.71
CA ALA A 304 -43.69 1.66 -30.68
C ALA A 304 -42.31 1.43 -30.06
N ASP A 305 -41.71 0.26 -30.31
CA ASP A 305 -40.36 -0.04 -29.88
C ASP A 305 -39.35 0.84 -30.62
N ARG A 306 -38.46 1.47 -29.85
CA ARG A 306 -37.36 2.27 -30.35
C ARG A 306 -36.05 1.79 -29.74
N TYR A 307 -34.94 2.08 -30.40
CA TYR A 307 -33.65 1.52 -30.05
C TYR A 307 -32.60 2.62 -29.87
N VAL A 308 -31.82 2.55 -28.80
CA VAL A 308 -30.68 3.44 -28.55
C VAL A 308 -29.42 2.62 -28.33
N SER A 309 -28.28 3.08 -28.84
CA SER A 309 -27.00 2.40 -28.56
C SER A 309 -26.66 2.47 -27.07
N LEU A 310 -25.96 1.46 -26.54
CA LEU A 310 -25.51 1.54 -25.16
C LEU A 310 -24.48 2.65 -24.94
N ASP A 311 -23.61 2.95 -25.91
CA ASP A 311 -22.67 4.09 -25.79
C ASP A 311 -23.40 5.41 -25.53
N GLN A 312 -24.50 5.67 -26.27
CA GLN A 312 -25.34 6.86 -26.02
C GLN A 312 -25.99 6.79 -24.64
N ALA A 313 -26.62 5.66 -24.29
CA ALA A 313 -27.28 5.51 -22.99
C ALA A 313 -26.33 5.76 -21.80
N PHE A 314 -25.11 5.22 -21.85
CA PHE A 314 -24.09 5.44 -20.82
C PHE A 314 -23.51 6.86 -20.84
N SER A 315 -23.50 7.54 -21.98
CA SER A 315 -23.11 8.96 -22.02
C SER A 315 -24.06 9.83 -21.19
N PHE A 316 -25.38 9.62 -21.31
CA PHE A 316 -26.38 10.33 -20.49
C PHE A 316 -26.33 9.92 -19.01
N GLU A 317 -25.89 8.69 -18.70
CA GLU A 317 -25.66 8.27 -17.32
C GLU A 317 -24.56 9.08 -16.63
N GLN A 318 -23.50 9.48 -17.36
CA GLN A 318 -22.38 10.24 -16.77
C GLN A 318 -22.82 11.63 -16.28
N GLU A 319 -23.87 12.19 -16.88
CA GLU A 319 -24.39 13.53 -16.58
C GLU A 319 -25.63 13.51 -15.68
N SER A 320 -26.05 12.35 -15.15
CA SER A 320 -27.27 12.23 -14.36
C SER A 320 -27.12 11.33 -13.13
N ALA A 321 -28.11 11.42 -12.22
CA ALA A 321 -28.20 10.55 -11.05
C ALA A 321 -28.81 9.17 -11.38
N TYR A 322 -29.22 8.92 -12.62
CA TYR A 322 -29.94 7.72 -13.04
C TYR A 322 -29.01 6.78 -13.82
N LYS A 323 -29.21 5.47 -13.69
CA LYS A 323 -28.34 4.45 -14.27
C LYS A 323 -29.03 3.69 -15.39
N VAL A 324 -28.23 3.28 -16.37
CA VAL A 324 -28.68 2.32 -17.39
C VAL A 324 -28.98 0.97 -16.74
N THR A 325 -28.32 0.61 -15.65
CA THR A 325 -28.26 -0.78 -15.15
C THR A 325 -29.18 -1.08 -13.98
N ASP A 326 -29.79 -0.06 -13.34
CA ASP A 326 -30.60 -0.22 -12.13
C ASP A 326 -32.08 0.19 -12.34
N GLY A 327 -32.84 0.22 -11.24
CA GLY A 327 -34.27 0.57 -11.23
C GLY A 327 -34.60 2.01 -11.65
N THR A 328 -33.61 2.88 -11.88
CA THR A 328 -33.80 4.27 -12.33
C THR A 328 -33.71 4.43 -13.85
N ARG A 329 -33.47 3.35 -14.60
CA ARG A 329 -33.37 3.33 -16.07
C ARG A 329 -34.49 4.11 -16.78
N GLU A 330 -35.74 3.96 -16.35
CA GLU A 330 -36.87 4.68 -16.95
C GLU A 330 -36.68 6.20 -16.94
N LYS A 331 -36.20 6.75 -15.82
CA LYS A 331 -35.94 8.18 -15.68
C LYS A 331 -34.78 8.62 -16.56
N LEU A 332 -33.74 7.80 -16.68
CA LEU A 332 -32.62 8.06 -17.59
C LEU A 332 -33.10 8.15 -19.04
N LEU A 333 -33.89 7.16 -19.49
CA LEU A 333 -34.34 7.08 -20.88
C LEU A 333 -35.34 8.19 -21.24
N ALA A 334 -36.12 8.67 -20.27
CA ALA A 334 -36.98 9.83 -20.46
C ALA A 334 -36.20 11.14 -20.69
N MET A 335 -34.93 11.22 -20.28
CA MET A 335 -34.06 12.39 -20.52
C MET A 335 -33.40 12.36 -21.90
N ILE A 336 -33.33 11.20 -22.56
CA ILE A 336 -32.68 11.09 -23.87
C ILE A 336 -33.61 11.68 -24.93
N PRO A 337 -33.12 12.63 -25.76
CA PRO A 337 -33.93 13.20 -26.84
C PRO A 337 -34.43 12.12 -27.81
N GLN A 338 -35.70 12.19 -28.23
CA GLN A 338 -36.35 11.13 -29.01
C GLN A 338 -35.67 10.89 -30.36
N GLU A 339 -35.07 11.92 -30.95
CA GLU A 339 -34.27 11.88 -32.17
C GLU A 339 -33.01 11.00 -32.06
N THR A 340 -32.56 10.73 -30.83
CA THR A 340 -31.44 9.81 -30.57
C THR A 340 -31.82 8.36 -30.81
N PHE A 341 -33.13 8.04 -30.78
CA PHE A 341 -33.61 6.67 -30.91
C PHE A 341 -33.87 6.29 -32.36
N ALA A 342 -33.32 5.15 -32.77
CA ALA A 342 -33.60 4.52 -34.05
C ALA A 342 -35.00 3.84 -34.06
N ALA A 343 -35.64 3.86 -35.23
CA ALA A 343 -36.93 3.20 -35.45
C ALA A 343 -36.85 1.67 -35.49
N SER A 344 -35.67 1.13 -35.81
CA SER A 344 -35.43 -0.30 -35.96
C SER A 344 -34.03 -0.67 -35.44
N CYS A 345 -33.89 -1.89 -34.92
CA CYS A 345 -32.59 -2.42 -34.53
C CYS A 345 -31.76 -2.82 -35.76
N CYS A 346 -30.44 -2.56 -35.76
CA CYS A 346 -29.55 -3.20 -36.74
C CYS A 346 -29.61 -4.72 -36.52
N PRO A 347 -29.74 -5.54 -37.57
CA PRO A 347 -29.65 -7.01 -37.44
C PRO A 347 -28.33 -7.48 -36.84
N CYS A 348 -27.29 -6.66 -36.95
CA CYS A 348 -25.96 -6.88 -36.40
C CYS A 348 -25.82 -6.59 -34.90
N LYS A 349 -26.85 -6.07 -34.22
CA LYS A 349 -26.78 -5.68 -32.80
C LYS A 349 -27.61 -6.61 -31.93
N ILE A 350 -27.19 -6.71 -30.67
CA ILE A 350 -27.84 -7.52 -29.64
C ILE A 350 -28.75 -6.60 -28.82
N VAL A 351 -30.01 -6.99 -28.64
CA VAL A 351 -30.95 -6.23 -27.80
C VAL A 351 -30.71 -6.61 -26.34
N LEU A 352 -30.21 -5.67 -25.52
CA LEU A 352 -29.86 -5.92 -24.12
C LEU A 352 -31.05 -6.48 -23.32
N ASN A 353 -32.24 -5.93 -23.50
CA ASN A 353 -33.46 -6.35 -22.80
C ASN A 353 -33.74 -7.85 -22.97
N ASP A 354 -33.42 -8.41 -24.14
CA ASP A 354 -33.68 -9.80 -24.48
C ASP A 354 -32.70 -10.75 -23.78
N ILE A 355 -31.45 -10.29 -23.55
CA ILE A 355 -30.45 -11.02 -22.76
C ILE A 355 -30.76 -10.88 -21.26
N GLU A 356 -31.18 -9.70 -20.81
CA GLU A 356 -31.58 -9.47 -19.42
C GLU A 356 -32.78 -10.33 -19.00
N ALA A 357 -33.78 -10.47 -19.88
CA ALA A 357 -34.92 -11.36 -19.65
C ALA A 357 -34.44 -12.82 -19.55
N PHE A 358 -33.60 -13.25 -20.48
CA PHE A 358 -33.04 -14.60 -20.48
C PHE A 358 -32.23 -14.92 -19.21
N VAL A 359 -31.35 -14.01 -18.77
CA VAL A 359 -30.57 -14.15 -17.53
C VAL A 359 -31.50 -14.25 -16.32
N ARG A 360 -32.57 -13.46 -16.28
CA ARG A 360 -33.53 -13.44 -15.17
C ARG A 360 -34.38 -14.70 -15.10
N GLU A 361 -34.88 -15.17 -16.24
CA GLU A 361 -35.78 -16.32 -16.31
C GLU A 361 -35.07 -17.64 -16.04
N ARG A 362 -33.83 -17.78 -16.55
CA ARG A 362 -33.07 -19.03 -16.43
C ARG A 362 -32.16 -19.08 -15.20
N SER A 363 -31.87 -17.95 -14.56
CA SER A 363 -30.93 -17.85 -13.43
C SER A 363 -29.58 -18.49 -13.75
N ILE A 364 -28.94 -17.98 -14.82
CA ILE A 364 -27.71 -18.52 -15.42
C ILE A 364 -26.60 -18.71 -14.39
N ASP A 365 -26.09 -19.94 -14.28
CA ASP A 365 -24.87 -20.26 -13.54
C ASP A 365 -23.65 -20.21 -14.49
N LEU A 366 -22.70 -19.33 -14.18
CA LEU A 366 -21.46 -19.18 -14.96
C LEU A 366 -20.48 -20.34 -14.77
N CYS A 367 -20.72 -21.23 -13.80
CA CYS A 367 -19.95 -22.44 -13.59
C CYS A 367 -20.52 -23.66 -14.34
N ASP A 368 -21.76 -23.59 -14.85
CA ASP A 368 -22.38 -24.70 -15.60
C ASP A 368 -22.09 -24.59 -17.11
N PRO A 369 -21.41 -25.57 -17.73
CA PRO A 369 -21.17 -25.61 -19.17
C PRO A 369 -22.45 -25.53 -20.02
N ALA A 370 -23.59 -26.04 -19.55
CA ALA A 370 -24.85 -26.00 -20.29
C ALA A 370 -25.46 -24.59 -20.34
N ASP A 371 -25.30 -23.82 -19.27
CA ASP A 371 -25.73 -22.44 -19.17
C ASP A 371 -24.81 -21.49 -19.93
N LEU A 372 -23.48 -21.71 -19.87
CA LEU A 372 -22.53 -21.03 -20.76
C LEU A 372 -22.83 -21.34 -22.25
N LYS A 373 -23.14 -22.61 -22.54
CA LYS A 373 -23.87 -23.13 -23.72
C LYS A 373 -24.88 -22.12 -24.25
N ALA A 374 -25.96 -22.04 -23.50
CA ALA A 374 -27.15 -21.32 -23.92
C ALA A 374 -26.95 -19.80 -23.94
N LEU A 375 -26.12 -19.25 -23.05
CA LEU A 375 -25.80 -17.83 -23.06
C LEU A 375 -25.05 -17.44 -24.34
N ARG A 376 -24.08 -18.25 -24.78
CA ARG A 376 -23.37 -18.03 -26.05
C ARG A 376 -24.31 -18.09 -27.25
N GLU A 377 -25.18 -19.09 -27.31
CA GLU A 377 -26.19 -19.22 -28.36
C GLU A 377 -27.17 -18.04 -28.37
N ARG A 378 -27.55 -17.54 -27.18
CA ARG A 378 -28.47 -16.42 -27.05
C ARG A 378 -27.86 -15.08 -27.45
N ILE A 379 -26.58 -14.86 -27.15
CA ILE A 379 -25.80 -13.68 -27.57
C ILE A 379 -25.52 -13.74 -29.07
N GLY A 380 -25.18 -14.91 -29.59
CA GLY A 380 -24.85 -15.14 -30.99
C GLY A 380 -23.52 -14.51 -31.42
N ASP A 381 -23.18 -14.65 -32.70
CA ASP A 381 -21.90 -14.20 -33.28
C ASP A 381 -22.07 -13.04 -34.28
N ALA A 382 -23.23 -12.38 -34.30
CA ALA A 382 -23.58 -11.40 -35.34
C ALA A 382 -22.74 -10.11 -35.31
N CYS A 383 -22.29 -9.68 -34.12
CA CYS A 383 -21.47 -8.49 -33.95
C CYS A 383 -20.00 -8.82 -33.64
N MET A 384 -19.81 -9.73 -32.69
CA MET A 384 -18.53 -10.27 -32.25
C MET A 384 -18.76 -11.70 -31.77
N SER A 385 -17.68 -12.45 -31.49
CA SER A 385 -17.82 -13.79 -30.95
C SER A 385 -18.55 -13.78 -29.61
N GLY A 386 -19.68 -14.50 -29.55
CA GLY A 386 -20.42 -14.71 -28.31
C GLY A 386 -19.61 -15.50 -27.29
N ALA A 387 -18.74 -16.41 -27.74
CA ALA A 387 -17.79 -17.11 -26.88
C ALA A 387 -16.80 -16.13 -26.21
N GLU A 388 -16.16 -15.25 -26.99
CA GLU A 388 -15.24 -14.23 -26.46
C GLU A 388 -15.95 -13.31 -25.45
N MET A 389 -17.17 -12.88 -25.74
CA MET A 389 -17.95 -12.02 -24.84
C MET A 389 -18.33 -12.71 -23.54
N VAL A 390 -18.77 -13.97 -23.61
CA VAL A 390 -19.11 -14.76 -22.42
C VAL A 390 -17.87 -15.03 -21.57
N ASP A 391 -16.73 -15.32 -22.18
CA ASP A 391 -15.48 -15.53 -21.45
C ASP A 391 -15.02 -14.25 -20.72
N GLN A 392 -15.18 -13.07 -21.34
CA GLN A 392 -14.95 -11.79 -20.67
C GLN A 392 -15.94 -11.52 -19.52
N LEU A 393 -17.21 -11.87 -19.70
CA LEU A 393 -18.24 -11.74 -18.65
C LEU A 393 -17.94 -12.65 -17.46
N VAL A 394 -17.50 -13.90 -17.71
CA VAL A 394 -17.07 -14.84 -16.66
C VAL A 394 -15.92 -14.24 -15.85
N ARG A 395 -14.88 -13.72 -16.53
CA ARG A 395 -13.74 -13.05 -15.86
C ARG A 395 -14.16 -11.80 -15.08
N PHE A 396 -15.16 -11.07 -15.57
CA PHE A 396 -15.71 -9.93 -14.84
C PHE A 396 -16.43 -10.35 -13.56
N CYS A 397 -17.19 -11.46 -13.59
CA CYS A 397 -17.97 -11.93 -12.45
C CYS A 397 -17.15 -12.74 -11.44
N HIS A 398 -16.03 -13.33 -11.86
CA HIS A 398 -15.18 -14.20 -11.05
C HIS A 398 -13.70 -13.87 -11.25
N THR A 399 -13.06 -13.31 -10.22
CA THR A 399 -11.62 -13.09 -10.17
C THR A 399 -10.99 -14.10 -9.20
N GLU A 400 -10.12 -14.99 -9.71
CA GLU A 400 -9.36 -15.91 -8.85
C GLU A 400 -8.05 -15.24 -8.38
N PRO A 401 -7.90 -14.92 -7.08
CA PRO A 401 -6.68 -14.29 -6.59
C PRO A 401 -5.53 -15.29 -6.55
N ARG A 402 -4.36 -14.90 -7.06
CA ARG A 402 -3.14 -15.70 -6.96
C ARG A 402 -2.43 -15.43 -5.63
N LEU A 403 -2.84 -16.17 -4.60
CA LEU A 403 -2.32 -16.06 -3.23
C LEU A 403 -1.07 -16.96 -3.00
N PRO A 404 -0.25 -16.68 -1.97
CA PRO A 404 0.83 -17.57 -1.54
C PRO A 404 0.35 -19.01 -1.27
N SER A 405 1.15 -19.99 -1.68
CA SER A 405 0.83 -21.42 -1.49
C SER A 405 0.83 -21.78 0.00
N THR A 406 -0.10 -22.66 0.42
CA THR A 406 -0.09 -23.28 1.75
C THR A 406 0.84 -24.49 1.85
N ASP A 407 1.49 -24.87 0.75
CA ASP A 407 2.52 -25.91 0.72
C ASP A 407 3.85 -25.37 1.27
N VAL A 408 3.81 -25.02 2.56
CA VAL A 408 4.91 -24.45 3.34
C VAL A 408 4.86 -25.02 4.76
N ARG A 409 5.97 -24.90 5.49
CA ARG A 409 6.01 -25.26 6.89
C ARG A 409 5.52 -24.11 7.76
N PHE A 410 4.42 -24.31 8.47
CA PHE A 410 3.92 -23.30 9.41
C PHE A 410 4.70 -23.30 10.72
N THR A 411 5.29 -22.16 11.06
CA THR A 411 6.12 -21.90 12.24
C THR A 411 5.57 -20.67 12.99
N PRO A 412 4.43 -20.80 13.69
CA PRO A 412 3.85 -19.67 14.41
C PRO A 412 4.79 -19.16 15.50
N GLU A 413 4.68 -17.86 15.80
CA GLU A 413 5.40 -17.25 16.92
C GLU A 413 4.99 -17.89 18.25
N GLU A 414 5.91 -17.98 19.20
CA GLU A 414 5.66 -18.62 20.50
C GLU A 414 4.52 -17.93 21.28
N ALA A 415 4.40 -16.60 21.12
CA ALA A 415 3.36 -15.81 21.75
C ALA A 415 2.61 -14.95 20.72
N PRO A 416 1.26 -15.02 20.67
CA PRO A 416 0.47 -14.18 19.77
C PRO A 416 0.46 -12.72 20.22
N LEU A 417 0.26 -11.80 19.27
CA LEU A 417 0.18 -10.36 19.57
C LEU A 417 -1.05 -9.99 20.42
N ALA A 418 -2.20 -10.61 20.20
CA ALA A 418 -3.41 -10.50 21.03
C ALA A 418 -3.76 -9.07 21.52
N LEU A 419 -4.00 -8.15 20.58
CA LEU A 419 -4.31 -6.74 20.87
C LEU A 419 -5.82 -6.46 20.81
N SER A 420 -6.41 -6.02 21.93
CA SER A 420 -7.82 -5.60 21.97
C SER A 420 -7.98 -4.13 21.61
N ALA A 421 -9.07 -3.76 20.91
CA ALA A 421 -9.37 -2.38 20.51
C ALA A 421 -9.71 -1.43 21.68
N ASP A 422 -9.88 -1.98 22.89
CA ASP A 422 -10.15 -1.23 24.12
C ASP A 422 -8.87 -0.81 24.87
N MET A 423 -7.71 -1.37 24.49
CA MET A 423 -6.44 -1.00 25.09
C MET A 423 -6.12 0.48 24.86
N THR A 424 -5.50 1.09 25.86
CA THR A 424 -4.83 2.38 25.77
C THR A 424 -3.48 2.23 25.08
N ARG A 425 -2.90 3.36 24.66
CA ARG A 425 -1.56 3.39 24.06
C ARG A 425 -0.51 2.70 24.95
N ASP A 426 -0.51 3.04 26.23
CA ASP A 426 0.51 2.56 27.16
C ASP A 426 0.33 1.06 27.43
N GLU A 427 -0.91 0.57 27.48
CA GLU A 427 -1.19 -0.87 27.56
C GLU A 427 -0.70 -1.62 26.31
N VAL A 428 -0.93 -1.08 25.11
CA VAL A 428 -0.41 -1.67 23.87
C VAL A 428 1.12 -1.72 23.89
N ILE A 429 1.78 -0.61 24.23
CA ILE A 429 3.25 -0.54 24.29
C ILE A 429 3.80 -1.54 25.32
N ALA A 430 3.21 -1.60 26.51
CA ALA A 430 3.64 -2.52 27.57
C ALA A 430 3.47 -3.98 27.15
N HIS A 431 2.32 -4.31 26.54
CA HIS A 431 2.02 -5.65 26.06
C HIS A 431 2.98 -6.09 24.95
N VAL A 432 3.12 -5.29 23.88
CA VAL A 432 4.04 -5.59 22.77
C VAL A 432 5.49 -5.67 23.27
N SER A 433 5.88 -4.80 24.21
CA SER A 433 7.21 -4.87 24.84
C SER A 433 7.44 -6.20 25.59
N SER A 434 6.42 -6.78 26.21
CA SER A 434 6.52 -8.05 26.93
C SER A 434 6.69 -9.27 26.00
N LEU A 435 6.34 -9.10 24.72
CA LEU A 435 6.38 -10.17 23.71
C LEU A 435 7.69 -10.24 22.95
N ARG A 436 8.54 -9.20 22.99
CA ARG A 436 9.74 -9.07 22.14
C ARG A 436 10.66 -10.30 22.14
N ALA A 437 10.81 -10.98 23.28
CA ALA A 437 11.68 -12.16 23.37
C ALA A 437 11.10 -13.42 22.69
N ARG A 438 9.81 -13.43 22.36
CA ARG A 438 9.02 -14.60 21.93
C ARG A 438 8.17 -14.34 20.68
N ASN A 439 8.30 -13.15 20.09
CA ASN A 439 7.59 -12.74 18.90
C ASN A 439 8.47 -11.78 18.10
N VAL A 440 8.95 -12.22 16.94
CA VAL A 440 9.88 -11.45 16.11
C VAL A 440 9.26 -10.14 15.63
N THR A 441 8.01 -10.17 15.18
CA THR A 441 7.26 -8.98 14.74
C THR A 441 7.16 -7.94 15.85
N ALA A 442 6.90 -8.37 17.10
CA ALA A 442 6.85 -7.49 18.25
C ALA A 442 8.22 -6.84 18.54
N ASP A 443 9.33 -7.59 18.40
CA ASP A 443 10.67 -7.03 18.57
C ASP A 443 11.02 -6.02 17.47
N MET A 444 10.80 -6.40 16.21
CA MET A 444 11.07 -5.54 15.04
C MET A 444 10.26 -4.24 15.07
N ALA A 445 9.06 -4.26 15.67
CA ALA A 445 8.25 -3.05 15.85
C ALA A 445 8.97 -1.95 16.67
N PHE A 446 9.82 -2.28 17.64
CA PHE A 446 10.58 -1.27 18.39
C PHE A 446 11.71 -0.64 17.59
N TYR A 447 12.29 -1.39 16.64
CA TYR A 447 13.27 -0.87 15.70
C TYR A 447 12.59 0.03 14.64
N ALA A 448 11.43 -0.38 14.12
CA ALA A 448 10.59 0.41 13.21
C ALA A 448 10.05 1.69 13.87
N TRP A 449 9.65 1.58 15.13
CA TRP A 449 9.23 2.73 15.93
C TRP A 449 10.41 3.61 16.38
N ARG A 450 11.65 3.09 16.27
CA ARG A 450 12.91 3.74 16.59
C ARG A 450 13.04 4.14 18.05
N ASP A 451 12.56 3.28 18.95
CA ASP A 451 12.67 3.51 20.39
C ASP A 451 14.09 3.19 20.88
N LEU A 452 14.97 4.19 20.84
CA LEU A 452 16.36 4.08 21.28
C LEU A 452 16.51 4.13 22.82
N ALA A 453 15.39 4.11 23.57
CA ALA A 453 15.44 3.81 25.00
C ALA A 453 15.49 2.30 25.27
N ARG A 454 14.95 1.48 24.36
CA ARG A 454 14.75 0.03 24.56
C ARG A 454 15.40 -0.82 23.48
N THR A 455 16.02 -0.21 22.47
CA THR A 455 16.75 -0.89 21.41
C THR A 455 18.22 -0.45 21.43
N PRO A 456 19.16 -1.35 21.11
CA PRO A 456 20.55 -0.97 20.91
C PRO A 456 20.69 0.05 19.76
N ALA A 457 21.64 0.97 19.86
CA ALA A 457 21.83 2.00 18.82
C ALA A 457 22.43 1.45 17.52
N ALA A 458 23.19 0.35 17.57
CA ALA A 458 23.97 -0.14 16.44
C ALA A 458 23.15 -0.39 15.13
N PRO A 459 21.95 -1.02 15.16
CA PRO A 459 21.11 -1.13 13.96
C PRO A 459 20.67 0.22 13.38
N PHE A 460 20.36 1.19 14.24
CA PHE A 460 19.99 2.54 13.82
C PHE A 460 21.18 3.28 13.18
N ILE A 461 22.37 3.12 13.75
CA ILE A 461 23.62 3.68 13.22
C ILE A 461 23.93 3.07 11.85
N LYS A 462 23.84 1.74 11.71
CA LYS A 462 24.07 1.06 10.42
C LYS A 462 23.13 1.59 9.35
N ALA A 463 21.84 1.71 9.66
CA ALA A 463 20.86 2.34 8.79
C ALA A 463 21.27 3.78 8.42
N ALA A 464 21.65 4.59 9.42
CA ALA A 464 22.05 5.99 9.23
C ALA A 464 23.23 6.14 8.27
N MET A 465 24.25 5.29 8.42
CA MET A 465 25.48 5.42 7.64
C MET A 465 25.39 4.81 6.25
N GLU A 466 24.58 3.77 6.05
CA GLU A 466 24.59 3.00 4.79
C GLU A 466 23.39 3.27 3.87
N ARG A 467 22.28 3.81 4.39
CA ARG A 467 20.98 3.81 3.68
C ARG A 467 20.34 5.19 3.60
N ASN A 468 21.16 6.23 3.59
CA ASN A 468 20.71 7.61 3.45
C ASN A 468 21.49 8.31 2.32
N PRO A 469 21.18 7.99 1.05
CA PRO A 469 21.95 8.49 -0.09
C PRO A 469 21.64 9.94 -0.48
N VAL A 470 20.47 10.48 -0.12
CA VAL A 470 19.99 11.77 -0.64
C VAL A 470 20.76 12.93 -0.05
N SER A 471 20.92 12.95 1.28
CA SER A 471 21.70 13.95 2.00
C SER A 471 23.17 13.93 1.58
N ALA A 472 23.76 12.74 1.49
CA ALA A 472 25.11 12.53 0.99
C ALA A 472 25.31 13.10 -0.43
N ALA A 473 24.40 12.78 -1.37
CA ALA A 473 24.48 13.26 -2.74
C ALA A 473 24.26 14.78 -2.85
N ALA A 474 23.25 15.31 -2.16
CA ALA A 474 22.90 16.74 -2.22
C ALA A 474 23.98 17.65 -1.66
N LEU A 475 24.76 17.15 -0.69
CA LEU A 475 25.81 17.90 -0.03
C LEU A 475 27.20 17.59 -0.59
N ALA A 476 27.37 16.63 -1.52
CA ALA A 476 28.66 16.10 -1.94
C ALA A 476 29.73 17.16 -2.32
N GLY A 477 29.33 18.29 -2.90
CA GLY A 477 30.24 19.36 -3.34
C GLY A 477 30.64 20.40 -2.28
N MET A 478 30.10 20.35 -1.06
CA MET A 478 30.37 21.33 0.01
C MET A 478 31.52 20.90 0.92
N SER A 479 32.27 21.84 1.50
CA SER A 479 33.25 21.52 2.56
C SER A 479 32.56 21.02 3.84
N ASP A 480 33.31 20.38 4.75
CA ASP A 480 32.74 19.92 6.02
C ASP A 480 32.21 21.08 6.87
N GLU A 481 32.87 22.24 6.83
CA GLU A 481 32.44 23.48 7.49
C GLU A 481 31.13 24.03 6.88
N GLU A 482 31.02 24.02 5.55
CA GLU A 482 29.82 24.44 4.84
C GLU A 482 28.64 23.53 5.14
N VAL A 483 28.88 22.21 5.21
CA VAL A 483 27.86 21.23 5.61
C VAL A 483 27.40 21.50 7.03
N ALA A 484 28.32 21.64 7.99
CA ALA A 484 27.98 21.92 9.38
C ALA A 484 27.18 23.23 9.51
N ALA A 485 27.60 24.30 8.82
CA ALA A 485 26.88 25.57 8.83
C ALA A 485 25.49 25.47 8.20
N ARG A 486 25.35 24.73 7.10
CA ARG A 486 24.06 24.52 6.42
C ARG A 486 23.06 23.77 7.29
N VAL A 487 23.55 22.75 7.99
CA VAL A 487 22.75 21.90 8.89
C VAL A 487 22.40 22.65 10.18
N ALA A 488 23.33 23.46 10.71
CA ALA A 488 23.09 24.34 11.86
C ALA A 488 21.89 25.26 11.62
N ALA A 489 21.77 25.80 10.41
CA ALA A 489 20.71 26.74 10.03
C ALA A 489 19.29 26.13 9.94
N MET A 490 19.15 24.79 9.98
CA MET A 490 17.85 24.14 10.03
C MET A 490 17.18 24.36 11.40
N PRO A 491 15.85 24.33 11.52
CA PRO A 491 15.19 24.38 12.83
C PRO A 491 15.57 23.19 13.72
N ASP A 492 15.82 23.46 15.01
CA ASP A 492 16.21 22.47 16.03
C ASP A 492 15.02 21.62 16.52
N THR A 493 14.25 21.04 15.61
CA THR A 493 13.05 20.28 15.95
C THR A 493 12.94 19.03 15.11
N SER A 494 13.04 17.88 15.77
CA SER A 494 12.81 16.56 15.18
C SER A 494 11.38 16.42 14.63
N ILE A 495 11.22 15.50 13.69
CA ILE A 495 9.91 15.04 13.20
C ILE A 495 9.25 14.05 14.17
N TYR A 496 10.02 13.45 15.09
CA TYR A 496 9.56 12.56 16.13
C TYR A 496 9.34 13.34 17.43
N ASP A 497 8.16 13.23 18.04
CA ASP A 497 7.80 14.02 19.23
C ASP A 497 8.52 13.57 20.51
N GLU A 498 8.80 12.27 20.65
CA GLU A 498 9.37 11.69 21.88
C GLU A 498 10.90 11.80 21.92
N ASP A 499 11.47 11.99 23.11
CA ASP A 499 12.89 12.31 23.29
C ASP A 499 13.84 11.18 22.89
N THR A 500 13.37 9.94 22.85
CA THR A 500 14.20 8.75 22.57
C THR A 500 14.06 8.23 21.14
N ARG A 501 13.27 8.92 20.30
CA ARG A 501 13.03 8.54 18.90
C ARG A 501 13.68 9.54 17.97
N LEU A 502 14.43 9.06 16.99
CA LEU A 502 15.31 9.89 16.18
C LEU A 502 15.04 9.77 14.68
N ALA A 503 15.21 10.89 14.00
CA ALA A 503 15.22 10.99 12.55
C ALA A 503 16.53 10.45 11.96
N GLN A 504 16.42 9.82 10.79
CA GLN A 504 17.53 9.39 9.96
C GLN A 504 18.08 10.58 9.14
N PRO A 505 19.34 10.55 8.69
CA PRO A 505 19.96 11.65 7.94
C PRO A 505 19.12 12.19 6.77
N ASP A 506 18.55 11.31 5.94
CA ASP A 506 17.73 11.78 4.81
C ASP A 506 16.40 12.39 5.25
N GLU A 507 15.83 11.98 6.38
CA GLU A 507 14.63 12.63 6.91
C GLU A 507 14.95 14.05 7.38
N VAL A 508 16.07 14.23 8.10
CA VAL A 508 16.52 15.56 8.54
C VAL A 508 16.74 16.47 7.34
N TRP A 509 17.39 15.96 6.29
CA TRP A 509 17.64 16.70 5.07
C TRP A 509 16.36 17.03 4.29
N ASN A 510 15.52 16.03 4.02
CA ASN A 510 14.31 16.19 3.22
C ASN A 510 13.28 17.11 3.85
N PHE A 511 13.11 17.03 5.16
CA PHE A 511 12.15 17.84 5.90
C PHE A 511 12.77 19.13 6.46
N GLY A 512 14.08 19.32 6.22
CA GLY A 512 14.83 20.53 6.53
C GLY A 512 14.84 20.89 8.00
N ARG A 513 14.75 19.91 8.90
CA ARG A 513 14.64 20.10 10.36
C ARG A 513 15.09 18.87 11.13
N GLY A 514 15.65 19.06 12.31
CA GLY A 514 16.10 17.96 13.17
C GLY A 514 16.60 18.47 14.51
N ASP A 515 16.62 17.60 15.52
CA ASP A 515 17.34 17.83 16.76
C ASP A 515 18.86 17.87 16.54
N GLY A 516 19.62 18.53 17.43
CA GLY A 516 21.07 18.61 17.33
C GLY A 516 21.77 17.25 17.19
N PHE A 517 21.26 16.21 17.86
CA PHE A 517 21.83 14.87 17.72
C PHE A 517 21.60 14.27 16.32
N GLU A 518 20.41 14.49 15.75
CA GLU A 518 20.05 14.04 14.40
C GLU A 518 20.83 14.81 13.33
N LYS A 519 21.03 16.11 13.55
CA LYS A 519 21.87 16.99 12.72
C LYS A 519 23.32 16.54 12.68
N ALA A 520 23.90 16.21 13.84
CA ALA A 520 25.26 15.69 13.92
C ALA A 520 25.39 14.35 13.17
N LEU A 521 24.38 13.49 13.25
CA LEU A 521 24.34 12.23 12.50
C LEU A 521 24.27 12.45 10.98
N LEU A 522 23.56 13.48 10.51
CA LEU A 522 23.57 13.87 9.10
C LEU A 522 24.97 14.32 8.66
N VAL A 523 25.65 15.17 9.45
CA VAL A 523 27.04 15.57 9.16
C VAL A 523 27.96 14.35 9.08
N ALA A 524 27.80 13.40 10.01
CA ALA A 524 28.56 12.16 10.00
C ALA A 524 28.30 11.30 8.74
N ASN A 525 27.04 11.15 8.33
CA ASN A 525 26.69 10.41 7.11
C ASN A 525 27.40 10.99 5.87
N VAL A 526 27.36 12.31 5.70
CA VAL A 526 28.02 13.00 4.59
C VAL A 526 29.54 12.80 4.66
N ALA A 527 30.15 12.99 5.82
CA ALA A 527 31.59 12.80 6.00
C ALA A 527 32.03 11.35 5.68
N ARG A 528 31.29 10.35 6.18
CA ARG A 528 31.56 8.92 5.93
C ARG A 528 31.40 8.58 4.44
N SER A 529 30.39 9.14 3.76
CA SER A 529 30.22 8.96 2.31
C SER A 529 31.38 9.51 1.47
N ARG A 530 32.13 10.49 2.01
CA ARG A 530 33.33 11.08 1.40
C ARG A 530 34.63 10.37 1.78
N GLY A 531 34.54 9.27 2.52
CA GLY A 531 35.69 8.46 2.92
C GLY A 531 36.34 8.91 4.23
N ALA A 532 35.66 9.71 5.07
CA ALA A 532 36.12 9.92 6.44
C ALA A 532 36.24 8.58 7.17
N GLY A 533 37.27 8.45 8.03
CA GLY A 533 37.46 7.29 8.90
C GLY A 533 36.34 7.14 9.95
N PRO A 534 36.54 6.28 10.96
CA PRO A 534 35.59 6.15 12.07
C PRO A 534 35.34 7.49 12.75
N LEU A 535 34.08 7.76 13.08
CA LEU A 535 33.67 8.96 13.83
C LEU A 535 33.03 8.58 15.15
N CYS A 536 33.08 9.49 16.12
CA CYS A 536 32.40 9.32 17.41
C CYS A 536 31.39 10.44 17.60
N LEU A 537 30.12 10.08 17.83
CA LEU A 537 29.07 11.02 18.19
C LEU A 537 28.73 10.84 19.66
N THR A 538 28.91 11.89 20.45
CA THR A 538 28.65 11.88 21.89
C THR A 538 27.57 12.89 22.26
N LEU A 539 26.72 12.54 23.22
CA LEU A 539 25.74 13.42 23.85
C LEU A 539 26.17 13.68 25.30
N ALA A 540 26.64 14.89 25.57
CA ALA A 540 27.06 15.32 26.91
C ALA A 540 26.50 16.71 27.21
N ASP A 541 25.93 16.90 28.41
CA ASP A 541 25.40 18.19 28.90
C ASP A 541 24.40 18.89 27.97
N GLY A 542 23.63 18.11 27.19
CA GLY A 542 22.67 18.64 26.23
C GLY A 542 23.29 19.10 24.91
N GLU A 543 24.53 18.72 24.63
CA GLU A 543 25.24 18.99 23.38
C GLU A 543 25.59 17.67 22.69
N ALA A 544 25.26 17.58 21.40
CA ALA A 544 25.70 16.52 20.50
C ALA A 544 27.02 16.96 19.84
N VAL A 545 28.09 16.20 20.07
CA VAL A 545 29.44 16.50 19.59
C VAL A 545 29.92 15.37 18.70
N LEU A 546 30.26 15.70 17.45
CA LEU A 546 30.84 14.76 16.50
C LEU A 546 32.35 14.98 16.42
N THR A 547 33.14 13.94 16.68
CA THR A 547 34.60 13.95 16.55
C THR A 547 35.09 12.88 15.59
N ASP A 548 36.28 13.06 15.04
CA ASP A 548 37.00 11.99 14.35
C ASP A 548 37.80 11.08 15.31
N ALA A 549 38.53 10.13 14.74
CA ALA A 549 39.38 9.19 15.47
C ALA A 549 40.55 9.85 16.22
N GLU A 550 40.97 11.06 15.83
CA GLU A 550 42.02 11.84 16.48
C GLU A 550 41.46 12.74 17.59
N GLY A 551 40.12 12.79 17.73
CA GLY A 551 39.41 13.61 18.70
C GLY A 551 39.16 15.04 18.22
N ALA A 552 39.41 15.35 16.95
CA ALA A 552 39.11 16.67 16.40
C ALA A 552 37.59 16.84 16.21
N GLU A 553 37.06 17.94 16.72
CA GLU A 553 35.62 18.27 16.62
C GLU A 553 35.27 18.66 15.18
N ARG A 554 34.25 18.00 14.63
CA ARG A 554 33.69 18.30 13.31
C ARG A 554 32.46 19.19 13.40
N CYS A 555 31.61 18.95 14.40
CA CYS A 555 30.46 19.80 14.68
C CYS A 555 29.97 19.61 16.12
N ARG A 556 29.22 20.61 16.58
CA ARG A 556 28.55 20.64 17.88
C ARG A 556 27.19 21.30 17.75
N PHE A 557 26.17 20.66 18.29
CA PHE A 557 24.80 21.17 18.27
C PHE A 557 24.10 20.93 19.61
N ALA A 558 23.34 21.91 20.08
CA ALA A 558 22.43 21.73 21.19
C ALA A 558 21.38 20.64 20.86
N ALA A 559 21.23 19.66 21.75
CA ALA A 559 20.41 18.47 21.55
C ALA A 559 19.46 18.25 22.73
N ARG A 560 18.20 17.95 22.40
CA ARG A 560 17.14 17.63 23.35
C ARG A 560 16.83 16.13 23.37
N LYS A 561 17.17 15.41 22.30
CA LYS A 561 17.00 13.96 22.24
C LYS A 561 17.88 13.27 23.28
N ARG A 562 17.38 12.17 23.85
CA ARG A 562 18.01 11.40 24.93
C ARG A 562 17.92 9.90 24.65
N PRO A 563 18.60 9.38 23.60
CA PRO A 563 18.76 7.94 23.45
C PRO A 563 19.46 7.34 24.68
N ALA A 564 19.22 6.05 24.97
CA ALA A 564 19.82 5.39 26.12
C ALA A 564 21.35 5.30 26.01
N GLU A 565 21.85 5.01 24.80
CA GLU A 565 23.28 5.07 24.48
C GLU A 565 23.64 6.50 24.06
N THR A 566 24.57 7.13 24.77
CA THR A 566 24.98 8.53 24.53
C THR A 566 26.33 8.68 23.82
N SER A 567 27.00 7.57 23.47
CA SER A 567 28.27 7.57 22.76
C SER A 567 28.22 6.54 21.63
N TRP A 568 28.24 7.00 20.38
CA TRP A 568 28.03 6.18 19.19
C TRP A 568 29.30 6.19 18.33
N LEU A 569 29.76 5.00 17.96
CA LEU A 569 30.83 4.82 16.97
C LEU A 569 30.20 4.64 15.58
N LEU A 570 30.60 5.48 14.62
CA LEU A 570 29.99 5.63 13.28
C LEU A 570 30.95 5.25 12.14
#